data_AF-A0A6J4N2W2-F1
#
_entry.id   AF-A0A6J4N2W2-F1
#
_cell.length_a   1.000
_cell.length_b   1.000
_cell.length_c   1.000
_cell.angle_alpha   90.00
_cell.angle_beta   90.00
_cell.angle_gamma   90.00
#
_symmetry.space_group_name_H-M   'P 1'
#
loop_
_entity.id
_entity.type
_entity.pdbx_description
1 polymer ?
#
loop_
_entity_poly.entity_id
_entity_poly.type
_entity_poly.pdbx_seq_one_letter_code
_entity_poly.pdbx_strand_id
1 'polypeptide(L)'
;MAVRVLRTLRERGLSGVRLVISDQHAGLVATLGRQSQGVAHQRCRVHFARDLLALVPKSKDMVASVFRTAFSQPDAAAAPKPGTRSVTNTPPRDPWPTSTRPPILE
;
A
#
# COMPACT_ATOMS: atom_id res chain seq x y z
N MET A 1 -9.94 -14.95 5.34
CA MET A 1 -11.13 -14.05 5.22
C MET A 1 -11.19 -13.28 3.90
N ALA A 2 -10.09 -12.71 3.38
CA ALA A 2 -10.09 -11.87 2.16
C ALA A 2 -10.69 -12.51 0.89
N VAL A 3 -10.45 -13.80 0.66
CA VAL A 3 -10.97 -14.59 -0.47
C VAL A 3 -12.50 -14.58 -0.56
N ARG A 4 -13.19 -14.50 0.58
CA ARG A 4 -14.65 -14.56 0.62
C ARG A 4 -15.29 -13.26 0.14
N VAL A 5 -14.70 -12.11 0.46
CA VAL A 5 -15.28 -10.80 0.16
C VAL A 5 -15.33 -10.54 -1.34
N LEU A 6 -14.20 -10.67 -2.04
CA LEU A 6 -14.13 -10.42 -3.48
C LEU A 6 -15.05 -11.36 -4.28
N ARG A 7 -15.10 -12.63 -3.89
CA ARG A 7 -16.03 -13.60 -4.48
C ARG A 7 -17.49 -13.18 -4.29
N THR A 8 -17.89 -12.83 -3.06
CA THR A 8 -19.27 -12.42 -2.78
C THR A 8 -19.68 -11.15 -3.52
N LEU A 9 -18.73 -10.25 -3.81
CA LEU A 9 -19.00 -9.06 -4.60
C LEU A 9 -19.22 -9.40 -6.08
N ARG A 10 -18.43 -10.31 -6.66
CA ARG A 10 -18.65 -10.79 -8.04
C ARG A 10 -19.97 -11.55 -8.18
N GLU A 11 -20.32 -12.39 -7.20
CA GLU A 11 -21.61 -13.09 -7.15
C GLU A 11 -22.80 -12.10 -7.12
N ARG A 12 -22.60 -10.92 -6.54
CA ARG A 12 -23.58 -9.81 -6.53
C ARG A 12 -23.53 -8.93 -7.79
N GLY A 13 -22.77 -9.32 -8.80
CA GLY A 13 -22.70 -8.62 -10.08
C GLY A 13 -21.61 -7.54 -10.20
N LEU A 14 -20.67 -7.45 -9.25
CA LEU A 14 -19.55 -6.52 -9.38
C LEU A 14 -18.69 -6.87 -10.60
N SER A 15 -18.63 -5.96 -11.57
CA SER A 15 -17.87 -6.09 -12.81
C SER A 15 -17.20 -4.76 -13.19
N GLY A 16 -16.21 -4.79 -14.08
CA GLY A 16 -15.54 -3.58 -14.57
C GLY A 16 -14.63 -2.86 -13.56
N VAL A 17 -14.23 -3.52 -12.47
CA VAL A 17 -13.32 -2.95 -11.47
C VAL A 17 -11.96 -2.66 -12.13
N ARG A 18 -11.49 -1.42 -12.03
CA ARG A 18 -10.18 -1.00 -12.56
C ARG A 18 -9.11 -0.83 -11.47
N LEU A 19 -9.53 -0.49 -10.26
CA LEU A 19 -8.66 -0.23 -9.12
C LEU A 19 -9.28 -0.79 -7.84
N VAL A 20 -8.48 -1.49 -7.05
CA VAL A 20 -8.80 -1.88 -5.67
C VAL A 20 -7.87 -1.15 -4.72
N ILE A 21 -8.45 -0.42 -3.77
CA ILE A 21 -7.71 0.24 -2.70
C ILE A 21 -7.96 -0.52 -1.41
N SER A 22 -6.91 -1.08 -0.82
CA SER A 22 -7.03 -1.85 0.43
C SER A 22 -5.73 -1.86 1.21
N ASP A 23 -5.73 -2.38 2.44
CA ASP A 23 -4.46 -2.62 3.13
C ASP A 23 -3.60 -3.65 2.38
N GLN A 24 -2.27 -3.56 2.52
CA GLN A 24 -1.30 -4.41 1.84
C GLN A 24 -1.15 -5.77 2.51
N HIS A 25 -2.27 -6.38 2.86
CA HIS A 25 -2.29 -7.69 3.46
C HIS A 25 -2.03 -8.76 2.40
N ALA A 26 -1.02 -9.59 2.63
CA ALA A 26 -0.56 -10.61 1.68
C ALA A 26 -1.67 -11.52 1.13
N GLY A 27 -2.55 -12.01 2.03
CA GLY A 27 -3.67 -12.86 1.61
C GLY A 27 -4.65 -12.15 0.69
N LEU A 28 -4.82 -10.83 0.84
CA LEU A 28 -5.68 -10.03 -0.01
C LEU A 28 -5.02 -9.77 -1.37
N VAL A 29 -3.74 -9.38 -1.39
CA VAL A 29 -2.98 -9.16 -2.63
C VAL A 29 -2.91 -10.43 -3.48
N ALA A 30 -2.61 -11.57 -2.84
CA ALA A 30 -2.59 -12.86 -3.52
C ALA A 30 -3.97 -13.27 -4.06
N THR A 31 -5.05 -12.89 -3.37
CA THR A 31 -6.42 -13.15 -3.85
C THR A 31 -6.75 -12.27 -5.05
N LEU A 32 -6.39 -10.98 -5.00
CA LEU A 32 -6.61 -10.03 -6.09
C LEU A 32 -5.91 -10.50 -7.37
N GLY A 33 -4.65 -10.94 -7.27
CA GLY A 33 -3.93 -11.48 -8.42
C GLY A 33 -4.59 -12.72 -9.06
N ARG A 34 -5.34 -13.51 -8.29
CA ARG A 34 -6.06 -14.69 -8.80
C ARG A 34 -7.46 -14.37 -9.33
N GLN A 35 -8.19 -13.48 -8.66
CA GLN A 35 -9.62 -13.25 -8.92
C GLN A 35 -9.91 -11.99 -9.74
N SER A 36 -8.95 -11.08 -9.86
CA SER A 36 -9.13 -9.75 -10.45
C SER A 36 -7.91 -9.42 -11.32
N GLN A 37 -7.67 -10.26 -12.32
CA GLN A 37 -6.61 -10.04 -13.31
C GLN A 37 -6.85 -8.74 -14.08
N GLY A 38 -5.78 -7.97 -14.27
CA GLY A 38 -5.85 -6.65 -14.93
C GLY A 38 -6.36 -5.50 -14.04
N VAL A 39 -6.69 -5.76 -12.78
CA VAL A 39 -7.12 -4.73 -11.84
C VAL A 39 -5.90 -4.19 -11.09
N ALA A 40 -5.73 -2.87 -11.09
CA ALA A 40 -4.69 -2.23 -10.30
C ALA A 40 -4.96 -2.39 -8.80
N HIS A 41 -3.92 -2.59 -8.00
CA HIS A 41 -4.03 -2.60 -6.54
C HIS A 41 -3.21 -1.45 -5.95
N GLN A 42 -3.83 -0.65 -5.09
CA GLN A 42 -3.19 0.44 -4.37
C GLN A 42 -3.35 0.24 -2.86
N ARG A 43 -2.28 0.44 -2.10
CA ARG A 43 -2.37 0.43 -0.64
C ARG A 43 -3.18 1.62 -0.13
N CYS A 44 -4.07 1.38 0.81
CA CYS A 44 -4.82 2.44 1.50
C CYS A 44 -3.87 3.40 2.20
N ARG A 45 -3.90 4.69 1.82
CA ARG A 45 -3.04 5.75 2.35
C ARG A 45 -3.20 5.96 3.86
N VAL A 46 -4.40 5.73 4.41
CA VAL A 46 -4.67 5.86 5.85
C VAL A 46 -3.94 4.76 6.64
N HIS A 47 -4.05 3.50 6.21
CA HIS A 47 -3.33 2.40 6.84
C HIS A 47 -1.83 2.56 6.65
N PHE A 48 -1.38 2.97 5.46
CA PHE A 48 0.03 3.22 5.20
C PHE A 48 0.61 4.30 6.10
N ALA A 49 -0.09 5.41 6.31
CA ALA A 49 0.33 6.46 7.24
C ALA A 49 0.45 5.93 8.69
N ARG A 50 -0.51 5.13 9.14
CA ARG A 50 -0.49 4.51 10.47
C ARG A 50 0.73 3.60 10.63
N ASP A 51 0.97 2.73 9.66
CA ASP A 51 2.07 1.75 9.71
C ASP A 51 3.43 2.46 9.61
N LEU A 52 3.54 3.50 8.77
CA LEU A 52 4.72 4.34 8.66
C LEU A 52 5.03 5.05 9.98
N LEU A 53 4.04 5.70 10.60
CA LEU A 53 4.23 6.45 11.83
C LEU A 53 4.49 5.56 13.05
N ALA A 54 4.11 4.28 12.99
CA ALA A 54 4.50 3.29 13.99
C ALA A 54 6.01 3.01 13.99
N LEU A 55 6.70 3.20 12.86
CA LEU A 55 8.15 3.03 12.71
C LEU A 55 8.96 4.28 13.08
N VAL A 56 8.29 5.42 13.30
CA VAL A 56 8.95 6.71 13.58
C VAL A 56 8.71 7.11 15.04
N PRO A 57 9.68 6.89 15.95
CA PRO A 57 9.47 7.20 17.37
C PRO A 57 9.60 8.69 17.71
N LYS A 58 10.46 9.45 17.01
CA LYS A 58 10.85 10.81 17.43
C LYS A 58 10.28 11.97 16.59
N SER A 59 9.96 11.73 15.33
CA SER A 59 9.63 12.81 14.37
C SER A 59 8.30 12.58 13.66
N LYS A 60 7.29 12.08 14.38
CA LYS A 60 6.00 11.68 13.79
C LYS A 60 5.29 12.81 13.04
N ASP A 61 5.22 14.01 13.62
CA ASP A 61 4.50 15.13 13.00
C ASP A 61 5.18 15.62 11.73
N MET A 62 6.51 15.70 11.74
CA MET A 62 7.32 16.01 10.56
C MET A 62 7.07 14.97 9.46
N VAL A 63 7.20 13.68 9.77
CA VAL A 63 7.00 12.60 8.78
C VAL A 63 5.56 12.58 8.26
N ALA A 64 4.58 12.82 9.11
CA ALA A 64 3.18 12.91 8.70
C ALA A 64 2.96 14.10 7.75
N SER A 65 3.63 15.23 7.98
CA SER A 65 3.57 16.40 7.10
C SER A 65 4.18 16.13 5.72
N VAL A 66 5.37 15.52 5.71
CA VAL A 66 6.04 15.12 4.46
C VAL A 66 5.19 14.10 3.70
N PHE A 67 4.62 13.11 4.39
CA PHE A 67 3.73 12.12 3.80
C PHE A 67 2.51 12.75 3.14
N ARG A 68 1.82 13.68 3.82
CA ARG A 68 0.69 14.42 3.24
C ARG A 68 1.12 15.20 2.00
N THR A 69 2.25 15.91 2.10
CA THR A 69 2.78 16.74 1.00
C THR A 69 3.14 15.90 -0.23
N ALA A 70 3.77 14.74 -0.04
CA ALA A 70 4.11 13.83 -1.14
C ALA A 70 2.87 13.35 -1.90
N PHE A 71 1.77 13.18 -1.18
CA PHE A 71 0.52 12.65 -1.69
C PHE A 71 -0.48 13.71 -2.18
N SER A 72 -0.13 14.98 -2.02
CA SER A 72 -0.83 16.16 -2.58
C SER A 72 -0.22 16.63 -3.90
N GLN A 73 0.87 16.00 -4.37
CA GLN A 73 1.49 16.36 -5.65
C GLN A 73 0.59 16.00 -6.84
N PRO A 74 0.58 16.82 -7.90
CA PRO A 74 -0.32 16.64 -9.05
C PRO A 74 0.03 15.41 -9.89
N ASP A 75 1.31 15.01 -9.89
CA ASP A 75 1.80 13.85 -10.60
C ASP A 75 2.93 13.16 -9.81
N ALA A 76 3.25 11.94 -10.22
CA ALA A 76 4.26 11.12 -9.55
C ALA A 76 5.69 11.66 -9.72
N ALA A 77 5.98 12.41 -10.79
CA ALA A 77 7.29 13.02 -11.02
C ALA A 77 7.50 14.27 -10.14
N ALA A 78 6.41 14.95 -9.75
CA ALA A 78 6.42 16.05 -8.79
C ALA A 78 6.54 15.57 -7.32
N ALA A 79 6.34 14.27 -7.05
CA ALA A 79 6.58 13.69 -5.73
C ALA A 79 8.04 13.90 -5.28
N PRO A 80 8.29 14.34 -4.02
CA PRO A 80 9.64 14.44 -3.50
C PRO A 80 10.36 13.09 -3.66
N LYS A 81 11.43 13.06 -4.44
CA LYS A 81 12.24 11.84 -4.61
C LYS A 81 12.76 11.42 -3.23
N PRO A 82 12.61 10.16 -2.82
CA PRO A 82 13.07 9.73 -1.51
C PRO A 82 14.58 9.96 -1.41
N GLY A 83 15.00 10.87 -0.53
CA GLY A 83 16.38 10.95 -0.09
C GLY A 83 16.70 9.67 0.67
N THR A 84 17.61 8.85 0.15
CA THR A 84 18.02 7.57 0.71
C THR A 84 18.77 7.77 2.03
N ARG A 85 18.04 7.89 3.14
CA ARG A 85 18.55 7.55 4.46
C ARG A 85 17.67 6.44 5.02
N SER A 86 18.08 5.21 4.74
CA SER A 86 17.46 3.99 5.24
C SER A 86 17.34 4.06 6.76
N VAL A 87 16.13 4.24 7.29
CA VAL A 87 15.85 4.02 8.72
C VAL A 87 15.73 2.51 8.91
N THR A 88 16.86 1.82 8.82
CA THR A 88 16.95 0.37 9.03
C THR A 88 17.52 0.11 10.42
N ASN A 89 16.67 0.15 11.46
CA ASN A 89 16.95 -0.66 12.64
C ASN A 89 15.70 -1.05 13.45
N THR A 90 14.51 -1.02 12.85
CA THR A 90 13.32 -1.58 13.48
C THR A 90 12.92 -2.79 12.66
N PRO A 91 12.87 -4.01 13.24
CA PRO A 91 12.34 -5.16 12.50
C PRO A 91 10.93 -4.80 12.01
N PRO A 92 10.55 -5.16 10.78
CA PRO A 92 9.20 -4.96 10.31
C PRO A 92 8.24 -5.55 11.34
N ARG A 93 7.28 -4.75 11.81
CA ARG A 93 6.17 -5.26 12.62
C ARG A 93 5.25 -6.17 11.77
N ASP A 94 5.52 -6.23 10.47
CA ASP A 94 4.88 -7.07 9.48
C ASP A 94 5.66 -8.40 9.33
N PRO A 95 5.03 -9.57 9.44
CA PRO A 95 5.70 -10.87 9.26
C PRO A 95 6.04 -11.21 7.80
N TRP A 96 6.26 -10.21 6.93
CA TRP A 96 6.34 -10.43 5.49
C TRP A 96 7.79 -10.53 4.96
N PRO A 97 8.14 -11.56 4.19
CA PRO A 97 9.45 -11.66 3.55
C PRO A 97 9.63 -10.58 2.48
N THR A 98 10.85 -10.03 2.43
CA THR A 98 11.31 -9.00 1.48
C THR A 98 11.06 -9.33 0.00
N SER A 99 10.70 -10.58 -0.34
CA SER A 99 10.61 -11.13 -1.69
C SER A 99 9.37 -10.73 -2.50
N THR A 100 8.37 -10.05 -1.93
CA THR A 100 7.21 -9.57 -2.73
C THR A 100 7.05 -8.05 -2.74
N ARG A 101 8.14 -7.32 -2.52
CA ARG A 101 8.18 -5.91 -2.91
C ARG A 101 8.00 -5.88 -4.43
N PRO A 102 6.86 -5.39 -4.97
CA PRO A 102 6.74 -5.28 -6.42
C PRO A 102 7.88 -4.37 -6.92
N PRO A 103 8.45 -4.65 -8.11
CA PRO A 103 9.38 -3.70 -8.70
C PRO A 103 8.68 -2.35 -8.77
N ILE A 104 9.38 -1.30 -8.35
CA ILE A 104 8.96 0.06 -8.65
C ILE A 104 8.94 0.11 -10.17
N LEU A 105 7.74 0.13 -10.76
CA LEU A 105 7.58 0.44 -12.18
C LEU A 105 8.10 1.88 -12.33
N GLU A 106 9.26 2.03 -12.98
CA GLU A 106 9.70 3.31 -13.53
C GLU A 106 8.77 3.75 -14.67
#